data_AF-A0A380TMV4-F1
#
_entry.id   AF-A0A380TMV4-F1
#
_cell.length_a   1.000
_cell.length_b   1.000
_cell.length_c   1.000
_cell.angle_alpha   90.00
_cell.angle_beta   90.00
_cell.angle_gamma   90.00
#
_symmetry.space_group_name_H-M   'P 1'
#
loop_
_entity.id
_entity.type
_entity.pdbx_description
1 polymer ?
#
loop_
_entity_poly.entity_id
_entity_poly.type
_entity_poly.pdbx_seq_one_letter_code
_entity_poly.pdbx_strand_id
1 'polypeptide(L)'
;MTHPTPEEFQAETREIISDLLKDGSDPDALYIIEHHVAHYDFDQLEKIAMGAFKAGYEVSDAEELEDDNGKPLFCFDIVAEVELKPEIIDAQQKEIVPLVVKHGGIYDGWGTYFEDPNATDDEYGDDGEFFDDDEAFDDEDER
;
A
#
# COMPACT_ATOMS: atom_id res chain seq x y z
N MET A 1 12.58 -21.33 -0.37
CA MET A 1 11.41 -20.51 -0.03
C MET A 1 10.52 -20.54 -1.26
N THR A 2 9.39 -21.23 -1.19
CA THR A 2 8.41 -21.26 -2.27
C THR A 2 7.72 -19.90 -2.28
N HIS A 3 8.07 -19.05 -3.24
CA HIS A 3 7.29 -17.85 -3.49
C HIS A 3 5.86 -18.31 -3.85
N PRO A 4 4.81 -17.76 -3.22
CA PRO A 4 3.44 -18.11 -3.57
C PRO A 4 3.22 -17.81 -5.04
N THR A 5 2.53 -18.72 -5.74
CA THR A 5 2.27 -18.49 -7.16
C THR A 5 1.22 -17.38 -7.31
N PRO A 6 1.22 -16.61 -8.41
CA PRO A 6 0.20 -15.58 -8.64
C PRO A 6 -1.23 -16.12 -8.55
N GLU A 7 -1.44 -17.40 -8.85
CA GLU A 7 -2.75 -18.06 -8.70
C GLU A 7 -3.16 -18.24 -7.24
N GLU A 8 -2.22 -18.46 -6.31
CA GLU A 8 -2.52 -18.55 -4.88
C GLU A 8 -2.85 -17.19 -4.30
N PHE A 9 -2.08 -16.15 -4.63
CA PHE A 9 -2.40 -14.78 -4.23
C PHE A 9 -3.77 -14.32 -4.74
N GLN A 10 -4.14 -14.68 -5.98
CA GLN A 10 -5.47 -14.38 -6.54
C GLN A 10 -6.59 -15.10 -5.80
N ALA A 11 -6.37 -16.36 -5.41
CA ALA A 11 -7.36 -17.14 -4.67
C ALA A 11 -7.56 -16.54 -3.28
N GLU A 12 -6.48 -16.29 -2.54
CA GLU A 12 -6.54 -15.64 -1.22
C GLU A 12 -7.22 -14.27 -1.31
N THR A 13 -6.87 -13.48 -2.32
CA THR A 13 -7.47 -12.15 -2.51
C THR A 13 -8.98 -12.20 -2.69
N ARG A 14 -9.47 -13.15 -3.49
CA ARG A 14 -10.91 -13.34 -3.70
C ARG A 14 -11.61 -13.84 -2.44
N GLU A 15 -10.95 -14.70 -1.67
CA GLU A 15 -11.50 -15.18 -0.40
C GLU A 15 -11.62 -14.05 0.62
N ILE A 16 -10.58 -13.24 0.79
CA ILE A 16 -10.56 -12.09 1.70
C ILE A 16 -11.67 -11.08 1.34
N ILE A 17 -11.74 -10.67 0.07
CA ILE A 17 -12.77 -9.73 -0.40
C ILE A 17 -14.17 -10.31 -0.19
N SER A 18 -14.35 -11.59 -0.52
CA SER A 18 -15.66 -12.24 -0.35
C SER A 18 -16.05 -12.34 1.12
N ASP A 19 -15.10 -12.47 2.04
CA ASP A 19 -15.38 -12.53 3.48
C ASP A 19 -15.71 -11.13 4.02
N LEU A 20 -14.96 -10.09 3.65
CA LEU A 20 -15.22 -8.69 3.99
C LEU A 20 -16.63 -8.24 3.55
N LEU A 21 -16.98 -8.49 2.28
CA LEU A 21 -18.30 -8.15 1.75
C LEU A 21 -19.42 -8.95 2.41
N LYS A 22 -19.13 -10.17 2.89
CA LYS A 22 -20.08 -11.01 3.59
C LYS A 22 -20.27 -10.59 5.05
N ASP A 23 -19.23 -10.06 5.68
CA ASP A 23 -19.28 -9.48 7.01
C ASP A 23 -20.09 -8.17 7.02
N GLY A 24 -20.21 -7.54 5.84
CA GLY A 24 -21.10 -6.42 5.60
C GLY A 24 -20.38 -5.14 5.19
N SER A 25 -19.11 -5.23 4.79
CA SER A 25 -18.35 -4.09 4.29
C SER A 25 -18.96 -3.53 3.00
N ASP A 26 -18.84 -2.22 2.80
CA ASP A 26 -19.53 -1.50 1.73
C ASP A 26 -18.85 -1.73 0.36
N PRO A 27 -19.46 -2.41 -0.62
CA PRO A 27 -18.81 -2.78 -1.88
C PRO A 27 -18.55 -1.60 -2.83
N ASP A 28 -19.24 -0.47 -2.61
CA ASP A 28 -19.15 0.73 -3.44
C ASP A 28 -18.22 1.80 -2.81
N ALA A 29 -17.68 1.54 -1.61
CA ALA A 29 -16.67 2.39 -1.00
C ALA A 29 -15.30 2.21 -1.66
N LEU A 30 -14.45 3.24 -1.54
CA LEU A 30 -13.05 3.17 -1.92
C LEU A 30 -12.27 2.60 -0.75
N TYR A 31 -11.47 1.57 -1.04
CA TYR A 31 -10.65 0.89 -0.04
C TYR A 31 -9.20 1.26 -0.25
N ILE A 32 -8.53 1.46 0.86
CA ILE A 32 -7.09 1.69 0.90
C ILE A 32 -6.41 0.32 0.90
N ILE A 33 -5.79 -0.02 -0.21
CA ILE A 33 -5.02 -1.25 -0.39
C ILE A 33 -3.56 -0.98 -0.09
N GLU A 34 -2.98 -1.75 0.82
CA GLU A 34 -1.61 -1.59 1.29
C GLU A 34 -0.79 -2.82 0.91
N HIS A 35 0.34 -2.65 0.22
CA HIS A 35 1.24 -3.75 -0.12
C HIS A 35 2.53 -3.65 0.69
N HIS A 36 2.74 -4.62 1.57
CA HIS A 36 3.92 -4.68 2.43
C HIS A 36 5.12 -5.20 1.65
N VAL A 37 6.17 -4.37 1.59
CA VAL A 37 7.43 -4.70 0.93
C VAL A 37 8.59 -4.50 1.89
N ALA A 38 9.47 -5.50 1.99
CA ALA A 38 10.69 -5.44 2.77
C ALA A 38 11.95 -5.59 1.89
N HIS A 39 13.05 -4.94 2.28
CA HIS A 39 14.33 -5.03 1.61
C HIS A 39 15.48 -4.80 2.60
N TYR A 40 16.60 -5.50 2.42
CA TYR A 40 17.79 -5.32 3.29
C TYR A 40 18.65 -4.10 2.94
N ASP A 41 18.56 -3.63 1.70
CA ASP A 41 19.21 -2.41 1.19
C ASP A 41 18.20 -1.29 0.95
N PHE A 42 18.34 -0.18 1.68
CA PHE A 42 17.51 1.02 1.54
C PHE A 42 17.56 1.64 0.14
N ASP A 43 18.72 1.65 -0.52
CA ASP A 43 18.89 2.22 -1.89
C ASP A 43 18.07 1.45 -2.95
N GLN A 44 17.86 0.15 -2.74
CA GLN A 44 16.97 -0.63 -3.61
C GLN A 44 15.51 -0.45 -3.22
N LEU A 45 15.23 -0.36 -1.91
CA LEU A 45 13.91 -0.02 -1.39
C LEU A 45 13.38 1.28 -2.01
N GLU A 46 14.19 2.33 -2.02
CA GLU A 46 13.87 3.63 -2.63
C GLU A 46 13.58 3.50 -4.14
N LYS A 47 14.31 2.65 -4.86
CA LYS A 47 14.02 2.39 -6.28
C LYS A 47 12.70 1.69 -6.50
N ILE A 48 12.32 0.78 -5.59
CA ILE A 48 11.01 0.14 -5.62
C ILE A 48 9.94 1.20 -5.36
N ALA A 49 10.13 2.03 -4.34
CA ALA A 49 9.20 3.09 -3.97
C ALA A 49 9.00 4.12 -5.09
N MET A 50 10.09 4.61 -5.71
CA MET A 50 10.01 5.46 -6.91
C MET A 50 9.31 4.77 -8.08
N GLY A 51 9.48 3.46 -8.22
CA GLY A 51 8.81 2.66 -9.24
C GLY A 51 7.31 2.61 -9.04
N ALA A 52 6.87 2.40 -7.79
CA ALA A 52 5.47 2.45 -7.37
C ALA A 52 4.88 3.86 -7.56
N PHE A 53 5.57 4.89 -7.09
CA PHE A 53 5.19 6.29 -7.29
C PHE A 53 5.00 6.66 -8.75
N LYS A 54 5.90 6.18 -9.63
CA LYS A 54 5.79 6.39 -11.07
C LYS A 54 4.62 5.64 -11.72
N ALA A 55 4.19 4.54 -11.14
CA ALA A 55 2.99 3.81 -11.55
C ALA A 55 1.71 4.46 -11.01
N GLY A 56 1.82 5.48 -10.14
CA GLY A 56 0.68 6.20 -9.57
C GLY A 56 0.23 5.66 -8.22
N TYR A 57 1.07 4.86 -7.55
CA TYR A 57 0.83 4.39 -6.18
C TYR A 57 1.50 5.30 -5.16
N GLU A 58 0.92 5.43 -3.98
CA GLU A 58 1.55 6.12 -2.87
C GLU A 58 2.45 5.16 -2.10
N VAL A 59 3.47 5.69 -1.44
CA VAL A 59 4.42 4.91 -0.67
C VAL A 59 4.61 5.56 0.68
N SER A 60 4.38 4.78 1.73
CA SER A 60 4.59 5.21 3.10
C SER A 60 6.09 5.34 3.42
N ASP A 61 6.37 5.96 4.56
CA ASP A 61 7.74 6.12 5.05
C ASP A 61 8.38 4.76 5.33
N ALA A 62 9.67 4.64 5.02
CA ALA A 62 10.38 3.38 5.20
C ALA A 62 10.80 3.19 6.65
N GLU A 63 10.31 2.14 7.29
CA GLU A 63 10.71 1.76 8.65
C GLU A 63 11.97 0.89 8.64
N GLU A 64 12.90 1.16 9.54
CA GLU A 64 14.07 0.31 9.80
C GLU A 64 13.77 -0.66 10.94
N LEU A 65 13.70 -1.95 10.61
CA LEU A 65 13.54 -3.06 11.53
C LEU A 65 14.87 -3.79 11.69
N GLU A 66 15.06 -4.45 12.82
CA GLU A 66 16.11 -5.47 12.98
C GLU A 66 15.50 -6.85 12.77
N ASP A 67 16.02 -7.59 11.79
CA ASP A 67 15.70 -9.01 11.61
C ASP A 67 16.24 -9.85 12.79
N ASP A 68 15.79 -11.11 12.93
CA ASP A 68 16.20 -12.04 14.02
C ASP A 68 17.74 -12.23 14.10
N ASN A 69 18.44 -11.93 12.99
CA ASN A 69 19.89 -11.96 12.87
C ASN A 69 20.61 -10.66 13.25
N GLY A 70 19.89 -9.61 13.70
CA GLY A 70 20.45 -8.28 14.03
C GLY A 70 20.93 -7.51 12.79
N LYS A 71 20.28 -7.73 11.64
CA LYS A 71 20.57 -7.02 10.38
C LYS A 71 19.48 -5.99 10.13
N PRO A 72 19.82 -4.76 9.68
CA PRO A 72 18.80 -3.79 9.28
C PRO A 72 18.00 -4.34 8.09
N LEU A 73 16.69 -4.35 8.27
CA LEU A 73 15.68 -4.71 7.30
C LEU A 73 14.76 -3.49 7.18
N PHE A 74 14.66 -2.94 5.98
CA PHE A 74 13.79 -1.81 5.74
C PHE A 74 12.46 -2.31 5.17
N CYS A 75 11.34 -1.82 5.66
CA CYS A 75 10.03 -2.12 5.09
C CYS A 75 9.25 -0.83 4.82
N PHE A 76 8.41 -0.87 3.81
CA PHE A 76 7.47 0.21 3.50
C PHE A 76 6.22 -0.40 2.91
N ASP A 77 5.18 0.42 2.90
CA ASP A 77 3.87 0.03 2.42
C ASP A 77 3.53 0.84 1.18
N ILE A 78 3.14 0.15 0.11
CA ILE A 78 2.62 0.79 -1.11
C ILE A 78 1.12 0.89 -0.96
N VAL A 79 0.62 2.12 -0.91
CA VAL A 79 -0.79 2.43 -0.67
C VAL A 79 -1.47 2.79 -1.99
N ALA A 80 -2.68 2.28 -2.19
CA ALA A 80 -3.49 2.52 -3.36
C ALA A 80 -4.97 2.63 -2.99
N GLU A 81 -5.60 3.74 -3.32
CA GLU A 81 -7.04 3.92 -3.15
C GLU A 81 -7.79 3.36 -4.36
N VAL A 82 -8.48 2.23 -4.19
CA VAL A 82 -9.25 1.56 -5.26
C VAL A 82 -10.50 0.86 -4.72
N GLU A 83 -11.45 0.54 -5.60
CA GLU A 83 -12.60 -0.28 -5.23
C GLU A 83 -12.16 -1.70 -4.81
N LEU A 84 -12.84 -2.31 -3.83
CA LEU A 84 -12.56 -3.67 -3.33
C LEU A 84 -12.90 -4.76 -4.36
N LYS A 85 -12.13 -4.80 -5.45
CA LYS A 85 -12.32 -5.68 -6.59
C LYS A 85 -11.09 -6.58 -6.77
N PRO A 86 -11.29 -7.91 -6.83
CA PRO A 86 -10.17 -8.85 -6.96
C PRO A 86 -9.38 -8.65 -8.27
N GLU A 87 -10.04 -8.14 -9.31
CA GLU A 87 -9.41 -7.81 -10.58
C GLU A 87 -8.44 -6.61 -10.50
N ILE A 88 -8.72 -5.64 -9.64
CA ILE A 88 -7.86 -4.47 -9.44
C ILE A 88 -6.64 -4.88 -8.62
N ILE A 89 -6.85 -5.55 -7.49
CA ILE A 89 -5.77 -6.00 -6.60
C ILE A 89 -4.85 -6.98 -7.32
N ASP A 90 -5.39 -7.89 -8.13
CA ASP A 90 -4.58 -8.77 -8.99
C ASP A 90 -3.72 -7.98 -10.00
N ALA A 91 -4.25 -6.89 -10.56
CA ALA A 91 -3.49 -6.03 -11.46
C ALA A 91 -2.34 -5.33 -10.71
N GLN A 92 -2.61 -4.78 -9.52
CA GLN A 92 -1.61 -4.15 -8.66
C GLN A 92 -0.49 -5.13 -8.29
N GLN A 93 -0.84 -6.32 -7.82
CA GLN A 93 0.13 -7.37 -7.49
C GLN A 93 0.96 -7.76 -8.72
N LYS A 94 0.36 -7.87 -9.91
CA LYS A 94 1.09 -8.16 -11.16
C LYS A 94 2.06 -7.06 -11.57
N GLU A 95 1.85 -5.83 -11.14
CA GLU A 95 2.79 -4.71 -11.38
C GLU A 95 3.86 -4.62 -10.30
N ILE A 96 3.47 -4.72 -9.02
CA ILE A 96 4.34 -4.55 -7.86
C ILE A 96 5.28 -5.74 -7.68
N VAL A 97 4.77 -6.99 -7.72
CA VAL A 97 5.58 -8.20 -7.49
C VAL A 97 6.81 -8.26 -8.40
N PRO A 98 6.73 -8.11 -9.74
CA PRO A 98 7.92 -8.14 -10.57
C PRO A 98 8.84 -6.94 -10.34
N LEU A 99 8.31 -5.78 -9.91
CA LEU A 99 9.09 -4.60 -9.59
C LEU A 99 9.93 -4.84 -8.33
N VAL A 100 9.31 -5.36 -7.26
CA VAL A 100 9.96 -5.76 -6.01
C VAL A 100 11.03 -6.82 -6.27
N VAL A 101 10.67 -7.90 -6.98
CA VAL A 101 11.61 -9.00 -7.31
C VAL A 101 12.78 -8.52 -8.17
N LYS A 102 12.54 -7.60 -9.11
CA LYS A 102 13.59 -7.03 -9.97
C LYS A 102 14.65 -6.27 -9.19
N HIS A 103 14.26 -5.60 -8.12
CA HIS A 103 15.16 -4.85 -7.24
C HIS A 103 15.75 -5.69 -6.10
N GLY A 104 15.27 -6.92 -5.92
CA GLY A 104 15.74 -7.83 -4.87
C GLY A 104 14.93 -7.75 -3.57
N GLY A 105 13.77 -7.11 -3.61
CA GLY A 105 12.88 -6.99 -2.46
C GLY A 105 12.08 -8.25 -2.19
N ILE A 106 11.49 -8.24 -1.00
CA ILE A 106 10.65 -9.29 -0.45
C ILE A 106 9.25 -8.70 -0.39
N TYR A 107 8.36 -9.25 -1.21
CA TYR A 107 6.94 -8.93 -1.13
C TYR A 107 6.33 -9.81 -0.04
N ASP A 108 5.85 -9.20 1.04
CA ASP A 108 5.32 -9.91 2.21
C ASP A 108 3.82 -10.23 2.03
N GLY A 109 3.07 -9.29 1.47
CA GLY A 109 1.64 -9.47 1.24
C GLY A 109 0.94 -8.18 0.86
N TRP A 110 -0.40 -8.24 0.85
CA TRP A 110 -1.25 -7.06 0.79
C TRP A 110 -2.29 -7.10 1.90
N GLY A 111 -2.76 -5.92 2.31
CA GLY A 111 -3.79 -5.70 3.31
C GLY A 111 -4.79 -4.65 2.85
N THR A 112 -5.93 -4.60 3.53
CA THR A 112 -6.96 -3.57 3.37
C THR A 112 -7.66 -3.35 4.70
N TYR A 113 -8.24 -2.18 4.89
CA TYR A 113 -9.11 -1.89 6.03
C TYR A 113 -10.54 -2.36 5.78
N PHE A 114 -11.26 -2.60 6.87
CA PHE A 114 -12.69 -2.90 6.84
C PHE A 114 -13.47 -1.59 6.96
N GLU A 115 -14.23 -1.26 5.93
CA GLU A 115 -15.16 -0.14 5.95
C GLU A 115 -16.47 -0.61 6.61
N ASP A 116 -16.75 -0.12 7.83
CA ASP A 116 -17.98 -0.45 8.57
C ASP A 116 -19.09 0.53 8.20
N PRO A 117 -20.17 0.10 7.52
CA PRO A 117 -21.26 0.99 7.10
C PRO A 117 -22.14 1.47 8.26
N ASN A 118 -21.94 0.96 9.48
CA ASN A 118 -22.61 1.38 10.72
C ASN A 118 -21.68 2.14 11.67
N ALA A 119 -20.43 2.45 11.28
CA ALA A 119 -19.59 3.36 12.03
C ALA A 119 -20.29 4.72 12.07
N THR A 120 -20.90 5.04 13.22
CA THR A 120 -21.53 6.35 13.49
C THR A 120 -20.53 7.40 13.92
N ASP A 121 -19.26 7.20 13.62
CA ASP A 121 -18.19 8.15 13.90
C ASP A 121 -17.29 8.10 12.67
N ASP A 122 -17.39 9.17 11.88
CA ASP A 122 -16.31 9.72 11.08
C ASP A 122 -15.02 9.78 11.95
N GLU A 123 -14.36 8.64 12.17
CA GLU A 123 -13.06 8.59 12.88
C GLU A 123 -11.94 9.15 11.99
N TYR A 124 -12.21 9.24 10.67
CA TYR A 124 -11.67 10.28 9.81
C TYR A 124 -12.80 11.26 9.59
N GLY A 125 -12.66 12.45 10.18
CA GLY A 125 -13.63 13.50 10.03
C GLY A 125 -13.87 13.83 8.57
N ASP A 126 -14.79 14.74 8.36
CA ASP A 126 -14.80 15.67 7.24
C ASP A 126 -13.44 16.45 7.19
N ASP A 127 -12.32 15.76 6.97
CA ASP A 127 -10.98 16.29 6.74
C ASP A 127 -10.43 15.71 5.43
N GLY A 128 -11.16 16.03 4.36
CA GLY A 128 -10.57 16.24 3.02
C GLY A 128 -9.54 17.39 2.98
N GLU A 129 -8.79 17.59 4.07
CA GLU A 129 -7.72 18.56 4.27
C GLU A 129 -6.39 17.79 4.43
N PHE A 130 -6.14 16.80 3.56
CA PHE A 130 -4.77 16.31 3.33
C PHE A 130 -3.99 17.30 2.45
N PHE A 131 -4.69 18.17 1.72
CA PHE A 131 -4.11 19.27 0.97
C PHE A 131 -4.18 20.55 1.81
N ASP A 132 -3.21 20.75 2.70
CA ASP A 132 -2.82 22.11 3.08
C ASP A 132 -2.14 22.72 1.82
N ASP A 133 -2.94 23.17 0.84
CA ASP A 133 -2.52 24.04 -0.28
C ASP A 133 -2.29 25.47 0.22
N ASP A 134 -1.67 25.61 1.40
CA ASP A 134 -1.25 26.87 1.99
C ASP A 134 0.20 26.79 2.51
N GLU A 135 1.06 25.99 1.83
CA GLU A 135 2.47 26.41 1.68
C GLU A 135 2.54 27.63 0.75
N ALA A 136 2.01 28.76 1.23
CA ALA A 136 2.42 30.08 0.81
C ALA A 136 3.91 30.23 1.15
N PHE A 137 4.77 29.79 0.23
CA PHE A 137 6.12 30.31 0.07
C PHE A 137 6.00 31.83 -0.16
N ASP A 138 5.94 32.60 0.92
CA ASP A 138 6.15 34.04 0.90
C ASP A 138 7.66 34.27 0.72
N ASP A 139 8.11 34.07 -0.52
CA ASP A 139 9.37 34.62 -1.03
C ASP A 139 9.15 36.12 -1.22
N GLU A 140 9.30 36.89 -0.14
CA GLU A 140 9.44 38.35 -0.23
C GLU A 140 10.91 38.74 -0.04
N ASP A 141 11.77 38.31 -0.97
CA ASP A 141 13.03 39.00 -1.30
C ASP A 141 12.85 39.76 -2.61
N GLU A 142 12.25 40.96 -2.56
CA GLU A 142 12.38 41.95 -3.65
C GLU A 142 12.12 43.40 -3.17
N ARG A 143 13.03 43.97 -2.36
CA ARG A 143 13.69 45.31 -2.56
C ARG A 143 14.42 45.89 -1.35
#